data_AF-A0A8C0UFX5-F1
#
_entry.id   AF-A0A8C0UFX5-F1
#
_cell.length_a   1.000
_cell.length_b   1.000
_cell.length_c   1.000
_cell.angle_alpha   90.00
_cell.angle_beta   90.00
_cell.angle_gamma   90.00
#
_symmetry.space_group_name_H-M   'P 1'
#
loop_
_entity.id
_entity.type
_entity.pdbx_description
1 polymer ?
#
loop_
_entity_poly.entity_id
_entity_poly.type
_entity_poly.pdbx_seq_one_letter_code
_entity_poly.pdbx_strand_id
1 'polypeptide(L)'
;LWGISQCWRGVVQQQVQQFLEAAGQAPDLAERYCRLYQRLRGATEELFGQQAAFVLALGQGFAGALLQLSFLTALHVSEQFARYLDVQIQELRRAAGSTGPLERLQQFLEPFVVFSGLELAHSFEHFYRLYLGDRLLTQGPSWLEGGIVEQMGLCFPSRFPQDMLSNLAQSEELQRQFCLFQLQEQDKRLLELDTGLGEVRGMVPWGGQILTGILEPDLSYVPEVKVLALSPRCWPVSPLCYMDNPGWFPSLALTLSLAGQSQLGWECTKPRRLQWTWLGHAELQFGDCLLHVSTLQMYILLCFNSAQVAVEALLQATGLPADLVYHALTPLTHSQGVLVGSCTLGGECGAGEPGEGSGRQLRLLPQQRYLRTERAEVSALERKRNVLCCLITRILKLEKQLHIDNLVFRVREGSREGTGAARGLQPLQWGSLAAAGDRCLHLLNQGYLRRQEGRPHVLEYISAEATTLPTSQVQPQVAFQTVEIKTAVNLASAERRQTFSTFR
;
A
#
# COMPACT_ATOMS: atom_id res chain seq x y z
N LEU A 1 -6.15 42.33 0.18
CA LEU A 1 -6.53 40.94 -0.17
C LEU A 1 -5.45 39.92 0.20
N TRP A 2 -4.19 40.07 -0.24
CA TRP A 2 -3.10 39.12 0.06
C TRP A 2 -2.83 38.89 1.56
N GLY A 3 -2.85 39.94 2.39
CA GLY A 3 -2.72 39.79 3.84
C GLY A 3 -3.90 39.05 4.48
N ILE A 4 -5.11 39.24 3.97
CA ILE A 4 -6.33 38.61 4.51
C ILE A 4 -6.37 37.12 4.14
N SER A 5 -5.95 36.74 2.93
CA SER A 5 -5.87 35.32 2.54
C SER A 5 -4.79 34.57 3.32
N GLN A 6 -3.68 35.22 3.69
CA GLN A 6 -2.69 34.65 4.61
C GLN A 6 -3.24 34.48 6.03
N CYS A 7 -3.98 35.45 6.56
CA CYS A 7 -4.66 35.30 7.84
C CYS A 7 -5.66 34.13 7.80
N TRP A 8 -6.44 34.01 6.73
CA TRP A 8 -7.38 32.90 6.55
C TRP A 8 -6.67 31.54 6.55
N ARG A 9 -5.56 31.40 5.82
CA ARG A 9 -4.72 30.21 5.87
C ARG A 9 -4.30 29.86 7.29
N GLY A 10 -3.88 30.85 8.08
CA GLY A 10 -3.47 30.64 9.48
C GLY A 10 -4.62 30.14 10.37
N VAL A 11 -5.81 30.72 10.22
CA VAL A 11 -7.03 30.28 10.93
C VAL A 11 -7.39 28.84 10.58
N VAL A 12 -7.41 28.51 9.29
CA VAL A 12 -7.68 27.15 8.80
C VAL A 12 -6.65 26.17 9.38
N GLN A 13 -5.36 26.51 9.31
CA GLN A 13 -4.29 25.67 9.83
C GLN A 13 -4.46 25.38 11.32
N GLN A 14 -4.76 26.40 12.14
CA GLN A 14 -4.96 26.21 13.57
C GLN A 14 -6.17 25.31 13.88
N GLN A 15 -7.29 25.49 13.18
CA GLN A 15 -8.47 24.65 13.39
C GLN A 15 -8.21 23.18 13.02
N VAL A 16 -7.54 22.95 11.89
CA VAL A 16 -7.19 21.59 11.46
C VAL A 16 -6.18 20.95 12.42
N GLN A 17 -5.22 21.71 12.92
CA GLN A 17 -4.25 21.23 13.90
C GLN A 17 -4.94 20.81 15.21
N GLN A 18 -5.80 21.65 15.77
CA GLN A 18 -6.58 21.32 16.98
C GLN A 18 -7.44 20.08 16.78
N PHE A 19 -8.05 19.94 15.59
CA PHE A 19 -8.79 18.74 15.22
C PHE A 19 -7.90 17.49 15.18
N LEU A 20 -6.73 17.56 14.54
CA LEU A 20 -5.81 16.43 14.43
C LEU A 20 -5.23 16.03 15.80
N GLU A 21 -4.98 16.99 16.69
CA GLU A 21 -4.55 16.73 18.07
C GLU A 21 -5.65 16.03 18.89
N ALA A 22 -6.92 16.45 18.73
CA ALA A 22 -8.04 15.89 19.49
C ALA A 22 -8.57 14.55 18.94
N ALA A 23 -8.58 14.38 17.62
CA ALA A 23 -9.23 13.26 16.93
C ALA A 23 -8.25 12.33 16.19
N GLY A 24 -6.95 12.62 16.18
CA GLY A 24 -5.93 11.95 15.36
C GLY A 24 -5.79 10.44 15.54
N GLN A 25 -6.36 9.87 16.60
CA GLN A 25 -6.36 8.42 16.90
C GLN A 25 -7.76 7.78 16.80
N ALA A 26 -8.79 8.56 16.45
CA ALA A 26 -10.15 8.07 16.37
C ALA A 26 -10.35 7.22 15.10
N PRO A 27 -11.10 6.10 15.15
CA PRO A 27 -11.31 5.24 13.98
C PRO A 27 -12.16 5.90 12.88
N ASP A 28 -12.90 6.95 13.22
CA ASP A 28 -13.73 7.76 12.32
C ASP A 28 -13.05 9.09 11.93
N LEU A 29 -11.72 9.19 12.10
CA LEU A 29 -10.93 10.38 11.78
C LEU A 29 -11.21 10.90 10.36
N ALA A 30 -11.18 10.02 9.36
CA ALA A 30 -11.32 10.38 7.95
C ALA A 30 -12.68 11.02 7.65
N GLU A 31 -13.74 10.46 8.22
CA GLU A 31 -15.09 10.99 8.05
C GLU A 31 -15.23 12.38 8.71
N ARG A 32 -14.71 12.53 9.93
CA ARG A 32 -14.70 13.84 10.61
C ARG A 32 -13.86 14.87 9.88
N TYR A 33 -12.73 14.45 9.31
CA TYR A 33 -11.86 15.29 8.47
C TYR A 33 -12.61 15.80 7.24
N CYS A 34 -13.33 14.94 6.51
CA CYS A 34 -14.15 15.35 5.38
C CYS A 34 -15.24 16.35 5.79
N ARG A 35 -15.93 16.13 6.92
CA ARG A 35 -16.94 17.07 7.44
C ARG A 35 -16.33 18.42 7.81
N LEU A 36 -15.14 18.43 8.41
CA LEU A 36 -14.41 19.66 8.74
C LEU A 36 -14.02 20.43 7.47
N TYR A 37 -13.50 19.72 6.46
CA TYR A 37 -13.16 20.31 5.16
C TYR A 37 -14.38 20.95 4.51
N GLN A 38 -15.52 20.25 4.44
CA GLN A 38 -16.76 20.78 3.88
C GLN A 38 -17.25 22.02 4.63
N ARG A 39 -17.18 22.02 5.97
CA ARG A 39 -17.56 23.19 6.79
C ARG A 39 -16.67 24.40 6.49
N LEU A 40 -15.35 24.21 6.45
CA LEU A 40 -14.40 25.30 6.20
C LEU A 40 -14.45 25.79 4.75
N ARG A 41 -14.74 24.90 3.79
CA ARG A 41 -15.02 25.28 2.41
C ARG A 41 -16.28 26.14 2.32
N GLY A 42 -17.38 25.71 2.92
CA GLY A 42 -18.62 26.50 2.97
C GLY A 42 -18.39 27.88 3.60
N ALA A 43 -17.68 27.94 4.73
CA ALA A 43 -17.32 29.22 5.36
C ALA A 43 -16.42 30.09 4.47
N THR A 44 -15.49 29.48 3.71
CA THR A 44 -14.64 30.21 2.75
C THR A 44 -15.48 30.84 1.64
N GLU A 45 -16.45 30.09 1.11
CA GLU A 45 -17.36 30.54 0.05
C GLU A 45 -18.33 31.63 0.56
N GLU A 46 -18.88 31.50 1.76
CA GLU A 46 -19.78 32.48 2.37
C GLU A 46 -19.07 33.81 2.69
N LEU A 47 -17.85 33.76 3.22
CA LEU A 47 -17.11 34.96 3.66
C LEU A 47 -16.41 35.68 2.50
N PHE A 48 -15.91 34.94 1.51
CA PHE A 48 -15.01 35.49 0.48
C PHE A 48 -15.49 35.23 -0.95
N GLY A 49 -16.59 34.51 -1.14
CA GLY A 49 -17.07 34.07 -2.46
C GLY A 49 -16.15 33.02 -3.10
N GLN A 50 -16.27 32.83 -4.42
CA GLN A 50 -15.46 31.87 -5.18
C GLN A 50 -14.07 32.40 -5.56
N GLN A 51 -13.45 33.21 -4.69
CA GLN A 51 -12.12 33.76 -4.96
C GLN A 51 -11.04 32.68 -4.82
N ALA A 52 -10.33 32.38 -5.91
CA ALA A 52 -9.29 31.35 -5.97
C ALA A 52 -8.20 31.51 -4.90
N ALA A 53 -7.84 32.75 -4.52
CA ALA A 53 -6.85 33.01 -3.48
C ALA A 53 -7.24 32.44 -2.11
N PHE A 54 -8.53 32.45 -1.77
CA PHE A 54 -9.05 31.93 -0.50
C PHE A 54 -9.27 30.41 -0.53
N VAL A 55 -9.64 29.86 -1.69
CA VAL A 55 -9.66 28.41 -1.91
C VAL A 55 -8.25 27.82 -1.79
N LEU A 56 -7.24 28.50 -2.36
CA LEU A 56 -5.83 28.13 -2.19
C LEU A 56 -5.38 28.26 -0.73
N ALA A 57 -5.79 29.33 -0.03
CA ALA A 57 -5.48 29.51 1.39
C ALA A 57 -6.08 28.41 2.27
N LEU A 58 -7.30 27.95 1.96
CA LEU A 58 -7.94 26.79 2.59
C LEU A 58 -7.08 25.54 2.40
N GLY A 59 -6.74 25.19 1.15
CA GLY A 59 -5.90 24.03 0.85
C GLY A 59 -4.53 24.09 1.53
N GLN A 60 -3.88 25.26 1.51
CA GLN A 60 -2.59 25.48 2.19
C GLN A 60 -2.70 25.39 3.72
N GLY A 61 -3.83 25.77 4.31
CA GLY A 61 -4.05 25.64 5.75
C GLY A 61 -4.14 24.18 6.18
N PHE A 62 -4.91 23.37 5.44
CA PHE A 62 -4.97 21.92 5.63
C PHE A 62 -3.60 21.25 5.45
N ALA A 63 -2.93 21.55 4.34
CA ALA A 63 -1.58 21.06 4.06
C ALA A 63 -0.59 21.45 5.18
N GLY A 64 -0.65 22.70 5.65
CA GLY A 64 0.20 23.21 6.74
C GLY A 64 0.02 22.43 8.05
N ALA A 65 -1.21 22.06 8.40
CA ALA A 65 -1.49 21.26 9.60
C ALA A 65 -0.99 19.81 9.45
N LEU A 66 -1.20 19.19 8.29
CA LEU A 66 -0.73 17.82 8.01
C LEU A 66 0.80 17.72 8.01
N LEU A 67 1.51 18.78 7.57
CA LEU A 67 2.98 18.84 7.61
C LEU A 67 3.57 18.85 9.02
N GLN A 68 2.80 19.28 10.02
CA GLN A 68 3.25 19.34 11.41
C GLN A 68 3.09 18.02 12.15
N LEU A 69 2.44 17.02 11.54
CA LEU A 69 2.27 15.71 12.15
C LEU A 69 3.62 15.02 12.38
N SER A 70 3.73 14.32 13.51
CA SER A 70 4.81 13.36 13.70
C SER A 70 4.72 12.25 12.64
N PHE A 71 5.81 11.56 12.36
CA PHE A 71 5.83 10.51 11.35
C PHE A 71 4.86 9.38 11.60
N LEU A 72 4.82 8.88 12.85
CA LEU A 72 3.93 7.79 13.23
C LEU A 72 2.47 8.22 13.12
N THR A 73 2.17 9.48 13.50
CA THR A 73 0.83 10.05 13.33
C THR A 73 0.50 10.19 11.84
N ALA A 74 1.40 10.73 11.02
CA ALA A 74 1.22 10.88 9.58
C ALA A 74 0.94 9.54 8.89
N LEU A 75 1.69 8.48 9.24
CA LEU A 75 1.44 7.12 8.76
C LEU A 75 0.06 6.60 9.14
N HIS A 76 -0.31 6.72 10.41
CA HIS A 76 -1.61 6.28 10.89
C HIS A 76 -2.74 7.03 10.16
N VAL A 77 -2.64 8.36 10.09
CA VAL A 77 -3.59 9.22 9.38
C VAL A 77 -3.68 8.84 7.89
N SER A 78 -2.54 8.57 7.23
CA SER A 78 -2.51 8.09 5.84
C SER A 78 -3.24 6.77 5.64
N GLU A 79 -3.04 5.78 6.52
CA GLU A 79 -3.74 4.50 6.47
C GLU A 79 -5.25 4.70 6.63
N GLN A 80 -5.67 5.51 7.60
CA GLN A 80 -7.08 5.84 7.84
C GLN A 80 -7.73 6.47 6.62
N PHE A 81 -7.04 7.42 5.98
CA PHE A 81 -7.52 8.06 4.75
C PHE A 81 -7.61 7.08 3.58
N ALA A 82 -6.58 6.25 3.36
CA ALA A 82 -6.59 5.26 2.29
C ALA A 82 -7.70 4.21 2.49
N ARG A 83 -7.92 3.76 3.73
CA ARG A 83 -8.99 2.82 4.09
C ARG A 83 -10.37 3.44 3.90
N TYR A 84 -10.55 4.69 4.33
CA TYR A 84 -11.80 5.41 4.14
C TYR A 84 -12.14 5.56 2.66
N LEU A 85 -11.16 5.95 1.83
CA LEU A 85 -11.33 6.01 0.38
C LEU A 85 -11.74 4.65 -0.19
N ASP A 86 -11.08 3.56 0.21
CA ASP A 86 -11.42 2.22 -0.24
C ASP A 86 -12.89 1.84 0.05
N VAL A 87 -13.36 2.06 1.28
CA VAL A 87 -14.76 1.78 1.67
C VAL A 87 -15.73 2.57 0.80
N GLN A 88 -15.48 3.86 0.62
CA GLN A 88 -16.34 4.75 -0.16
C GLN A 88 -16.34 4.42 -1.65
N ILE A 89 -15.19 4.04 -2.22
CA ILE A 89 -15.09 3.58 -3.62
C ILE A 89 -15.93 2.31 -3.82
N GLN A 90 -15.85 1.37 -2.89
CA GLN A 90 -16.65 0.15 -2.96
C GLN A 90 -18.16 0.43 -2.81
N GLU A 91 -18.56 1.38 -1.97
CA GLU A 91 -19.95 1.84 -1.86
C GLU A 91 -20.45 2.47 -3.16
N LEU A 92 -19.65 3.37 -3.76
CA LEU A 92 -19.97 3.98 -5.06
C LEU A 92 -20.09 2.93 -6.17
N ARG A 93 -19.25 1.89 -6.14
CA ARG A 93 -19.32 0.76 -7.08
C ARG A 93 -20.62 -0.03 -6.93
N ARG A 94 -21.13 -0.21 -5.70
CA ARG A 94 -22.42 -0.88 -5.43
C ARG A 94 -23.62 0.00 -5.80
N ALA A 95 -23.48 1.32 -5.67
CA ALA A 95 -24.51 2.29 -6.01
C ALA A 95 -24.55 2.66 -7.51
N ALA A 96 -23.84 1.92 -8.37
CA ALA A 96 -23.78 2.16 -9.81
C ALA A 96 -25.18 2.04 -10.47
N GLY A 97 -25.85 3.19 -10.60
CA GLY A 97 -27.22 3.31 -11.11
C GLY A 97 -27.78 4.73 -10.96
N SER A 98 -27.19 5.58 -10.10
CA SER A 98 -27.59 6.99 -9.96
C SER A 98 -26.89 7.90 -10.99
N THR A 99 -27.65 8.82 -11.59
CA THR A 99 -27.15 9.89 -12.47
C THR A 99 -26.23 10.86 -11.71
N GLY A 100 -25.06 11.19 -12.27
CA GLY A 100 -24.09 12.14 -11.70
C GLY A 100 -22.89 11.55 -10.89
N PRO A 101 -22.31 10.40 -11.26
CA PRO A 101 -21.26 9.78 -10.44
C PRO A 101 -19.92 10.55 -10.46
N LEU A 102 -19.62 11.30 -11.52
CA LEU A 102 -18.36 12.06 -11.67
C LEU A 102 -18.26 13.29 -10.77
N GLU A 103 -19.32 14.10 -10.68
CA GLU A 103 -19.35 15.28 -9.80
C GLU A 103 -19.29 14.86 -8.33
N ARG A 104 -20.04 13.81 -7.98
CA ARG A 104 -20.00 13.21 -6.65
C ARG A 104 -18.60 12.67 -6.31
N LEU A 105 -17.90 12.10 -7.30
CA LEU A 105 -16.52 11.65 -7.15
C LEU A 105 -15.57 12.83 -6.90
N GLN A 106 -15.68 13.91 -7.66
CA GLN A 106 -14.83 15.09 -7.50
C GLN A 106 -15.02 15.72 -6.11
N GLN A 107 -16.26 15.93 -5.67
CA GLN A 107 -16.56 16.46 -4.34
C GLN A 107 -16.04 15.56 -3.21
N PHE A 108 -16.09 14.25 -3.43
CA PHE A 108 -15.60 13.25 -2.48
C PHE A 108 -14.07 13.25 -2.35
N LEU A 109 -13.35 13.40 -3.45
CA LEU A 109 -11.88 13.36 -3.49
C LEU A 109 -11.22 14.68 -3.11
N GLU A 110 -11.92 15.80 -3.26
CA GLU A 110 -11.41 17.14 -3.04
C GLU A 110 -10.64 17.35 -1.71
N PRO A 111 -11.11 16.83 -0.54
CA PRO A 111 -10.40 16.99 0.72
C PRO A 111 -9.00 16.37 0.75
N PHE A 112 -8.72 15.44 -0.16
CA PHE A 112 -7.48 14.64 -0.22
C PHE A 112 -6.48 15.20 -1.24
N VAL A 113 -6.90 16.05 -2.18
CA VAL A 113 -6.01 16.66 -3.19
C VAL A 113 -4.91 17.51 -2.54
N VAL A 114 -5.16 18.02 -1.33
CA VAL A 114 -4.19 18.79 -0.53
C VAL A 114 -2.93 18.01 -0.16
N PHE A 115 -2.91 16.68 -0.33
CA PHE A 115 -1.73 15.86 -0.06
C PHE A 115 -0.63 16.06 -1.09
N SER A 116 -0.96 16.57 -2.28
CA SER A 116 0.00 16.84 -3.34
C SER A 116 1.19 17.67 -2.83
N GLY A 117 2.40 17.11 -2.95
CA GLY A 117 3.64 17.76 -2.52
C GLY A 117 3.96 17.67 -1.02
N LEU A 118 3.16 16.94 -0.22
CA LEU A 118 3.46 16.65 1.18
C LEU A 118 4.23 15.34 1.31
N GLU A 119 5.08 15.20 2.33
CA GLU A 119 5.73 13.92 2.62
C GLU A 119 4.72 12.81 2.96
N LEU A 120 3.59 13.19 3.55
CA LEU A 120 2.48 12.30 3.86
C LEU A 120 1.95 11.58 2.62
N ALA A 121 2.09 12.19 1.42
CA ALA A 121 1.65 11.58 0.16
C ALA A 121 2.33 10.24 -0.14
N HIS A 122 3.60 10.05 0.26
CA HIS A 122 4.30 8.76 0.08
C HIS A 122 3.69 7.66 0.94
N SER A 123 3.35 7.99 2.18
CA SER A 123 2.71 7.05 3.11
C SER A 123 1.30 6.74 2.64
N PHE A 124 0.55 7.77 2.23
CA PHE A 124 -0.78 7.62 1.63
C PHE A 124 -0.74 6.76 0.36
N GLU A 125 0.17 7.02 -0.58
CA GLU A 125 0.35 6.23 -1.80
C GLU A 125 0.63 4.77 -1.47
N HIS A 126 1.49 4.50 -0.47
CA HIS A 126 1.79 3.15 -0.03
C HIS A 126 0.56 2.40 0.49
N PHE A 127 -0.29 3.03 1.30
CA PHE A 127 -1.51 2.37 1.77
C PHE A 127 -2.57 2.29 0.68
N TYR A 128 -2.71 3.33 -0.15
CA TYR A 128 -3.67 3.36 -1.25
C TYR A 128 -3.39 2.24 -2.25
N ARG A 129 -2.13 1.99 -2.63
CA ARG A 129 -1.78 0.89 -3.54
C ARG A 129 -2.11 -0.50 -2.97
N LEU A 130 -2.09 -0.66 -1.64
CA LEU A 130 -2.55 -1.88 -1.00
C LEU A 130 -4.06 -2.03 -1.27
N TYR A 131 -4.88 -1.09 -0.83
CA TYR A 131 -6.32 -1.19 -1.07
C TYR A 131 -6.71 -1.31 -2.56
N LEU A 132 -6.03 -0.57 -3.44
CA LEU A 132 -6.21 -0.70 -4.89
C LEU A 132 -5.87 -2.11 -5.40
N GLY A 133 -4.75 -2.69 -4.96
CA GLY A 133 -4.35 -4.04 -5.36
C GLY A 133 -5.39 -5.10 -5.00
N ASP A 134 -5.99 -5.00 -3.81
CA ASP A 134 -7.05 -5.93 -3.39
C ASP A 134 -8.28 -5.79 -4.29
N ARG A 135 -8.75 -4.55 -4.52
CA ARG A 135 -9.89 -4.30 -5.42
C ARG A 135 -9.64 -4.83 -6.83
N LEU A 136 -8.46 -4.57 -7.41
CA LEU A 136 -8.12 -5.02 -8.75
C LEU A 136 -8.03 -6.54 -8.87
N LEU A 137 -7.45 -7.23 -7.89
CA LEU A 137 -7.25 -8.67 -7.93
C LEU A 137 -8.51 -9.46 -7.54
N THR A 138 -9.39 -8.92 -6.69
CA THR A 138 -10.59 -9.63 -6.21
C THR A 138 -11.85 -9.28 -6.96
N GLN A 139 -11.97 -8.05 -7.47
CA GLN A 139 -13.19 -7.55 -8.13
C GLN A 139 -12.96 -7.17 -9.60
N GLY A 140 -11.71 -7.21 -10.07
CA GLY A 140 -11.34 -6.75 -11.41
C GLY A 140 -11.32 -5.22 -11.56
N PRO A 141 -10.76 -4.72 -12.67
CA PRO A 141 -10.69 -3.30 -12.96
C PRO A 141 -12.09 -2.70 -13.13
N SER A 142 -12.25 -1.44 -12.74
CA SER A 142 -13.46 -0.67 -12.98
C SER A 142 -13.12 0.72 -13.50
N TRP A 143 -14.05 1.37 -14.21
CA TRP A 143 -13.87 2.73 -14.71
C TRP A 143 -13.56 3.74 -13.58
N LEU A 144 -14.07 3.48 -12.36
CA LEU A 144 -13.82 4.28 -11.17
C LEU A 144 -12.33 4.33 -10.82
N GLU A 145 -11.62 3.20 -10.91
CA GLU A 145 -10.21 3.14 -10.54
C GLU A 145 -9.36 4.06 -11.42
N GLY A 146 -9.62 4.06 -12.74
CA GLY A 146 -8.96 4.96 -13.68
C GLY A 146 -9.25 6.43 -13.37
N GLY A 147 -10.53 6.78 -13.18
CA GLY A 147 -10.93 8.16 -12.88
C GLY A 147 -10.39 8.71 -11.56
N ILE A 148 -10.33 7.87 -10.51
CA ILE A 148 -9.76 8.27 -9.22
C ILE A 148 -8.26 8.46 -9.32
N VAL A 149 -7.56 7.51 -9.96
CA VAL A 149 -6.10 7.59 -10.12
C VAL A 149 -5.68 8.78 -10.97
N GLU A 150 -6.50 9.17 -11.95
CA GLU A 150 -6.31 10.39 -12.72
C GLU A 150 -6.49 11.65 -11.86
N GLN A 151 -7.61 11.76 -11.12
CA GLN A 151 -7.91 12.93 -10.27
C GLN A 151 -6.93 13.09 -9.11
N MET A 152 -6.54 11.99 -8.47
CA MET A 152 -5.58 11.99 -7.37
C MET A 152 -4.14 11.87 -7.83
N GLY A 153 -3.85 11.96 -9.13
CA GLY A 153 -2.55 11.60 -9.69
C GLY A 153 -1.35 12.32 -9.05
N LEU A 154 -1.53 13.58 -8.65
CA LEU A 154 -0.50 14.38 -7.96
C LEU A 154 -0.27 13.97 -6.50
N CYS A 155 -1.19 13.23 -5.89
CA CYS A 155 -1.06 12.66 -4.55
C CYS A 155 -0.28 11.33 -4.56
N PHE A 156 0.20 10.87 -5.72
CA PHE A 156 0.98 9.64 -5.89
C PHE A 156 2.38 9.96 -6.43
N PRO A 157 3.33 10.38 -5.57
CA PRO A 157 4.66 10.81 -5.99
C PRO A 157 5.43 9.78 -6.83
N SER A 158 5.27 8.48 -6.51
CA SER A 158 5.96 7.38 -7.19
C SER A 158 5.18 6.82 -8.38
N ARG A 159 3.95 7.28 -8.58
CA ARG A 159 3.02 6.82 -9.62
C ARG A 159 2.66 5.33 -9.53
N PHE A 160 2.75 4.71 -8.36
CA PHE A 160 2.46 3.28 -8.20
C PHE A 160 1.04 2.91 -8.62
N PRO A 161 -0.03 3.65 -8.25
CA PRO A 161 -1.38 3.33 -8.71
C PRO A 161 -1.53 3.37 -10.23
N GLN A 162 -0.92 4.36 -10.90
CA GLN A 162 -0.90 4.46 -12.35
C GLN A 162 -0.18 3.27 -12.99
N ASP A 163 1.00 2.93 -12.46
CA ASP A 163 1.81 1.81 -12.93
C ASP A 163 1.13 0.46 -12.70
N MET A 164 0.35 0.31 -11.62
CA MET A 164 -0.44 -0.89 -11.35
C MET A 164 -1.53 -1.09 -12.42
N LEU A 165 -2.28 -0.04 -12.74
CA LEU A 165 -3.31 -0.09 -13.79
C LEU A 165 -2.70 -0.38 -15.17
N SER A 166 -1.58 0.28 -15.50
CA SER A 166 -0.86 0.02 -16.75
C SER A 166 -0.32 -1.40 -16.83
N ASN A 167 0.29 -1.90 -15.74
CA ASN A 167 0.83 -3.25 -15.70
C ASN A 167 -0.27 -4.32 -15.74
N LEU A 168 -1.43 -4.09 -15.11
CA LEU A 168 -2.58 -4.98 -15.22
C LEU A 168 -3.07 -5.06 -16.68
N ALA A 169 -3.28 -3.92 -17.33
CA ALA A 169 -3.72 -3.86 -18.72
C ALA A 169 -2.75 -4.58 -19.66
N GLN A 170 -1.43 -4.37 -19.48
CA GLN A 170 -0.40 -5.11 -20.22
C GLN A 170 -0.48 -6.62 -19.97
N SER A 171 -0.72 -7.04 -18.73
CA SER A 171 -0.86 -8.45 -18.39
C SER A 171 -2.12 -9.08 -18.99
N GLU A 172 -3.24 -8.36 -19.04
CA GLU A 172 -4.47 -8.85 -19.66
C GLU A 172 -4.32 -9.00 -21.17
N GLU A 173 -3.61 -8.07 -21.80
CA GLU A 173 -3.26 -8.17 -23.21
C GLU A 173 -2.35 -9.38 -23.49
N LEU A 174 -1.36 -9.64 -22.64
CA LEU A 174 -0.52 -10.85 -22.74
C LEU A 174 -1.33 -12.13 -22.59
N GLN A 175 -2.26 -12.17 -21.63
CA GLN A 175 -3.17 -13.31 -21.46
C GLN A 175 -4.03 -13.52 -22.71
N ARG A 176 -4.57 -12.44 -23.29
CA ARG A 176 -5.36 -12.50 -24.52
C ARG A 176 -4.55 -13.07 -25.68
N GLN A 177 -3.30 -12.62 -25.85
CA GLN A 177 -2.38 -13.12 -26.87
C GLN A 177 -2.06 -14.61 -26.66
N PHE A 178 -1.85 -15.03 -25.41
CA PHE A 178 -1.62 -16.43 -25.08
C PHE A 178 -2.84 -17.31 -25.40
N CYS A 179 -4.05 -16.87 -25.05
CA CYS A 179 -5.28 -17.59 -25.42
C CYS A 179 -5.43 -17.72 -26.94
N LEU A 180 -5.16 -16.65 -27.70
CA LEU A 180 -5.18 -16.70 -29.17
C LEU A 180 -4.16 -17.69 -29.73
N PHE A 181 -2.94 -17.70 -29.18
CA PHE A 181 -1.91 -18.67 -29.56
C PHE A 181 -2.36 -20.11 -29.29
N GLN A 182 -2.96 -20.39 -28.13
CA GLN A 182 -3.51 -21.72 -27.83
C GLN A 182 -4.60 -22.15 -28.82
N LEU A 183 -5.51 -21.23 -29.17
CA LEU A 183 -6.55 -21.49 -30.16
C LEU A 183 -5.96 -21.76 -31.55
N GLN A 184 -4.92 -21.03 -31.95
CA GLN A 184 -4.22 -21.27 -33.22
C GLN A 184 -3.53 -22.64 -33.26
N GLU A 185 -2.89 -23.05 -32.17
CA GLU A 185 -2.28 -24.39 -32.07
C GLU A 185 -3.32 -25.51 -32.09
N GLN A 186 -4.50 -25.29 -31.49
CA GLN A 186 -5.62 -26.23 -31.58
C GLN A 186 -6.16 -26.33 -33.01
N ASP A 187 -6.38 -25.19 -33.67
CA ASP A 187 -6.84 -25.14 -35.06
C ASP A 187 -5.88 -25.88 -36.01
N LYS A 188 -4.57 -25.65 -35.83
CA LYS A 188 -3.53 -26.37 -36.57
C LYS A 188 -3.61 -27.88 -36.37
N ARG A 189 -3.79 -28.35 -35.13
CA ARG A 189 -3.94 -29.80 -34.84
C ARG A 189 -5.20 -30.39 -35.47
N LEU A 190 -6.30 -29.64 -35.49
CA LEU A 190 -7.53 -30.08 -36.16
C LEU A 190 -7.33 -30.19 -37.67
N LEU A 191 -6.64 -29.23 -38.29
CA LEU A 191 -6.30 -29.27 -39.72
C LEU A 191 -5.36 -30.45 -40.05
N GLU A 192 -4.40 -30.77 -39.18
CA GLU A 192 -3.51 -31.93 -39.32
C GLU A 192 -4.26 -33.27 -39.20
N LEU A 193 -5.35 -33.32 -38.41
CA LEU A 193 -6.22 -34.49 -38.29
C LEU A 193 -7.16 -34.64 -39.51
N ASP A 194 -7.69 -33.53 -40.04
CA ASP A 194 -8.60 -33.52 -41.20
C ASP A 194 -7.89 -33.80 -42.53
N THR A 195 -6.59 -33.50 -42.62
CA THR A 195 -5.77 -33.78 -43.82
C THR A 195 -5.37 -35.25 -44.01
N GLY A 196 -5.84 -36.17 -43.14
CA GLY A 196 -5.77 -37.61 -43.42
C GLY A 196 -4.37 -38.22 -43.43
N LEU A 197 -3.44 -37.74 -42.60
CA LEU A 197 -2.18 -38.44 -42.27
C LEU A 197 -2.34 -39.34 -41.02
N GLY A 198 -3.49 -40.01 -40.93
CA GLY A 198 -3.67 -41.14 -40.04
C GLY A 198 -2.95 -42.36 -40.60
N GLU A 199 -1.61 -42.36 -40.56
CA GLU A 199 -0.74 -43.54 -40.45
C GLU A 199 0.73 -43.14 -40.74
N VAL A 200 1.60 -43.47 -39.77
CA VAL A 200 3.07 -43.43 -39.83
C VAL A 200 3.77 -42.07 -39.66
N ARG A 201 3.93 -41.64 -38.40
CA ARG A 201 5.27 -41.25 -37.92
C ARG A 201 5.47 -41.55 -36.44
N GLY A 202 5.90 -42.78 -36.17
CA GLY A 202 6.53 -43.12 -34.90
C GLY A 202 7.84 -42.36 -34.70
N MET A 203 8.17 -42.17 -33.42
CA MET A 203 9.45 -41.71 -32.86
C MET A 203 9.91 -40.27 -33.16
N VAL A 204 9.74 -39.42 -32.13
CA VAL A 204 10.83 -38.55 -31.67
C VAL A 204 11.14 -38.95 -30.22
N PRO A 205 12.36 -39.41 -29.89
CA PRO A 205 12.71 -39.92 -28.55
C PRO A 205 13.20 -38.78 -27.66
N TRP A 206 12.32 -38.13 -26.92
CA TRP A 206 12.71 -37.18 -25.86
C TRP A 206 12.12 -37.66 -24.53
N GLY A 207 13.03 -38.07 -23.64
CA GLY A 207 12.74 -38.66 -22.34
C GLY A 207 11.96 -37.72 -21.43
N GLY A 208 10.84 -38.23 -20.95
CA GLY A 208 9.91 -37.58 -20.05
C GLY A 208 8.57 -38.25 -20.27
N GLN A 209 8.30 -39.31 -19.48
CA GLN A 209 7.13 -40.18 -19.54
C GLN A 209 5.89 -39.47 -20.06
N ILE A 210 5.60 -39.74 -21.34
CA ILE A 210 4.31 -39.41 -21.94
C ILE A 210 3.29 -40.29 -21.22
N LEU A 211 2.39 -39.62 -20.50
CA LEU A 211 1.16 -40.13 -19.92
C LEU A 211 0.16 -40.51 -21.03
N THR A 212 0.57 -41.35 -21.98
CA THR A 212 -0.31 -42.03 -22.94
C THR A 212 -1.02 -43.19 -22.23
N GLY A 213 -1.78 -42.85 -21.20
CA GLY A 213 -2.49 -43.81 -20.35
C GLY A 213 -3.51 -43.18 -19.40
N ILE A 214 -3.67 -41.85 -19.38
CA ILE A 214 -4.78 -41.20 -18.68
C ILE A 214 -5.41 -40.19 -19.63
N LEU A 215 -6.73 -40.36 -19.81
CA LEU A 215 -7.67 -39.51 -20.51
C LEU A 215 -7.68 -39.62 -22.04
N GLU A 216 -8.60 -40.46 -22.56
CA GLU A 216 -9.72 -39.81 -23.27
C GLU A 216 -10.28 -38.78 -22.28
N PRO A 217 -10.05 -37.48 -22.48
CA PRO A 217 -10.76 -36.53 -21.66
C PRO A 217 -12.19 -36.65 -22.13
N ASP A 218 -13.10 -37.01 -21.22
CA ASP A 218 -14.38 -36.33 -21.25
C ASP A 218 -14.07 -34.84 -21.46
N LEU A 219 -14.29 -34.35 -22.68
CA LEU A 219 -14.05 -32.96 -23.10
C LEU A 219 -15.00 -32.00 -22.37
N SER A 220 -15.63 -32.44 -21.29
CA SER A 220 -16.75 -31.75 -20.67
C SER A 220 -16.32 -30.53 -19.88
N TYR A 221 -15.13 -30.45 -19.28
CA TYR A 221 -14.69 -29.22 -18.58
C TYR A 221 -13.17 -29.13 -18.38
N VAL A 222 -12.46 -28.44 -19.28
CA VAL A 222 -11.14 -27.86 -18.93
C VAL A 222 -11.40 -26.55 -18.19
N PRO A 223 -10.94 -26.37 -16.94
CA PRO A 223 -11.21 -25.14 -16.20
C PRO A 223 -10.57 -23.95 -16.90
N GLU A 224 -11.30 -22.84 -17.01
CA GLU A 224 -10.79 -21.59 -17.56
C GLU A 224 -9.76 -20.98 -16.60
N VAL A 225 -8.53 -20.79 -17.07
CA VAL A 225 -7.42 -20.28 -16.26
C VAL A 225 -6.93 -18.95 -16.84
N LYS A 226 -7.06 -17.88 -16.04
CA LYS A 226 -6.50 -16.54 -16.34
C LYS A 226 -5.21 -16.34 -15.53
N VAL A 227 -4.09 -16.11 -16.20
CA VAL A 227 -2.80 -15.82 -15.55
C VAL A 227 -2.47 -14.34 -15.66
N LEU A 228 -2.12 -13.72 -14.53
CA LEU A 228 -1.68 -12.34 -14.47
C LEU A 228 -0.19 -12.24 -14.10
N ALA A 229 0.62 -11.70 -15.01
CA ALA A 229 2.04 -11.45 -14.83
C ALA A 229 2.28 -10.03 -14.31
N LEU A 230 2.34 -9.89 -12.99
CA LEU A 230 2.44 -8.60 -12.30
C LEU A 230 3.88 -8.26 -11.92
N SER A 231 4.25 -6.99 -12.06
CA SER A 231 5.59 -6.49 -11.76
C SER A 231 5.73 -6.18 -10.26
N PRO A 232 6.73 -6.75 -9.55
CA PRO A 232 6.93 -6.47 -8.12
C PRO A 232 7.39 -5.02 -7.84
N ARG A 233 7.58 -4.19 -8.87
CA ARG A 233 7.99 -2.78 -8.71
C ARG A 233 6.85 -1.90 -8.20
N CYS A 234 5.63 -2.12 -8.71
CA CYS A 234 4.46 -1.32 -8.36
C CYS A 234 3.46 -2.09 -7.49
N TRP A 235 3.43 -3.42 -7.59
CA TRP A 235 2.53 -4.27 -6.80
C TRP A 235 3.10 -4.58 -5.41
N PRO A 236 2.35 -4.31 -4.33
CA PRO A 236 2.74 -4.69 -2.98
C PRO A 236 2.43 -6.17 -2.72
N VAL A 237 3.36 -7.06 -3.05
CA VAL A 237 3.23 -8.49 -2.74
C VAL A 237 3.97 -8.79 -1.44
N SER A 238 3.24 -9.25 -0.41
CA SER A 238 3.86 -9.72 0.82
C SER A 238 4.69 -10.98 0.54
N PRO A 239 5.87 -11.17 1.15
CA PRO A 239 6.66 -12.38 1.00
C PRO A 239 5.88 -13.65 1.36
N LEU A 240 4.92 -13.52 2.28
CA LEU A 240 4.05 -14.60 2.73
C LEU A 240 3.05 -15.06 1.67
N CYS A 241 2.85 -14.28 0.61
CA CYS A 241 1.93 -14.61 -0.47
C CYS A 241 2.61 -15.43 -1.57
N TYR A 242 3.93 -15.62 -1.55
CA TYR A 242 4.60 -16.45 -2.55
C TYR A 242 4.25 -17.92 -2.36
N MET A 243 4.04 -18.61 -3.47
CA MET A 243 3.71 -20.02 -3.51
C MET A 243 4.97 -20.82 -3.87
N ASP A 244 5.40 -21.69 -2.96
CA ASP A 244 6.62 -22.47 -3.12
C ASP A 244 6.48 -23.59 -4.16
N ASN A 245 5.28 -24.20 -4.27
CA ASN A 245 5.03 -25.29 -5.21
C ASN A 245 3.75 -25.09 -6.03
N PRO A 246 3.83 -24.57 -7.27
CA PRO A 246 2.64 -24.40 -8.11
C PRO A 246 2.05 -25.71 -8.65
N GLY A 247 2.73 -26.85 -8.48
CA GLY A 247 2.30 -28.16 -8.99
C GLY A 247 1.05 -28.73 -8.33
N TRP A 248 0.53 -28.08 -7.28
CA TRP A 248 -0.72 -28.49 -6.61
C TRP A 248 -1.97 -28.38 -7.48
N PHE A 249 -1.90 -27.70 -8.63
CA PHE A 249 -3.03 -27.53 -9.53
C PHE A 249 -2.67 -28.05 -10.93
N PRO A 250 -3.19 -29.24 -11.34
CA PRO A 250 -2.86 -29.87 -12.61
C PRO A 250 -3.13 -28.99 -13.84
N SER A 251 -4.23 -28.22 -13.80
CA SER A 251 -4.63 -27.30 -14.87
C SER A 251 -3.65 -26.13 -15.01
N LEU A 252 -3.14 -25.61 -13.88
CA LEU A 252 -2.09 -24.60 -13.88
C LEU A 252 -0.77 -25.18 -14.39
N ALA A 253 -0.44 -26.45 -14.07
CA ALA A 253 0.77 -27.12 -14.54
C ALA A 253 0.84 -27.25 -16.07
N LEU A 254 -0.31 -27.42 -16.73
CA LEU A 254 -0.43 -27.40 -18.20
C LEU A 254 -0.25 -26.00 -18.77
N THR A 255 -0.89 -24.97 -18.19
CA THR A 255 -0.69 -23.57 -18.60
C THR A 255 0.76 -23.11 -18.36
N LEU A 256 1.38 -23.58 -17.28
CA LEU A 256 2.76 -23.33 -16.87
C LEU A 256 3.79 -23.86 -17.85
N SER A 257 3.61 -25.10 -18.30
CA SER A 257 4.51 -25.74 -19.25
C SER A 257 4.41 -25.05 -20.62
N LEU A 258 3.21 -24.65 -21.03
CA LEU A 258 2.98 -23.92 -22.28
C LEU A 258 3.49 -22.48 -22.23
N ALA A 259 3.30 -21.75 -21.14
CA ALA A 259 3.81 -20.38 -20.97
C ALA A 259 5.34 -20.33 -20.84
N GLY A 260 5.97 -21.38 -20.29
CA GLY A 260 7.42 -21.52 -20.20
C GLY A 260 8.10 -21.96 -21.51
N GLN A 261 7.40 -22.74 -22.34
CA GLN A 261 7.90 -23.20 -23.65
C GLN A 261 7.61 -22.22 -24.78
N SER A 262 6.56 -21.42 -24.64
CA SER A 262 6.22 -20.39 -25.61
C SER A 262 7.25 -19.25 -25.54
N GLN A 263 8.24 -19.32 -26.43
CA GLN A 263 8.86 -18.11 -26.96
C GLN A 263 7.78 -17.40 -27.79
N LEU A 264 6.86 -16.71 -27.11
CA LEU A 264 5.81 -15.87 -27.66
C LEU A 264 6.43 -14.65 -28.36
N GLY A 265 7.28 -14.83 -29.37
CA GLY A 265 7.91 -13.73 -30.13
C GLY A 265 8.65 -12.70 -29.25
N TRP A 266 9.12 -13.10 -28.08
CA TRP A 266 9.73 -12.19 -27.12
C TRP A 266 11.20 -11.99 -27.42
N GLU A 267 11.52 -10.96 -28.19
CA GLU A 267 12.81 -10.26 -28.11
C GLU A 267 12.90 -9.48 -26.79
N CYS A 268 12.65 -10.12 -25.64
CA CYS A 268 12.95 -9.52 -24.34
C CYS A 268 14.40 -9.85 -24.01
N THR A 269 15.26 -8.84 -24.08
CA THR A 269 16.73 -8.95 -23.96
C THR A 269 17.25 -9.54 -22.63
N LYS A 270 16.38 -9.91 -21.69
CA LYS A 270 16.74 -10.60 -20.42
C LYS A 270 15.66 -11.61 -20.00
N PRO A 271 16.03 -12.83 -19.55
CA PRO A 271 15.08 -13.82 -19.07
C PRO A 271 14.39 -13.29 -17.80
N ARG A 272 13.05 -13.23 -17.82
CA ARG A 272 12.24 -12.89 -16.63
C ARG A 272 11.85 -14.18 -15.92
N ARG A 273 12.12 -14.27 -14.61
CA ARG A 273 11.68 -15.40 -13.77
C ARG A 273 10.28 -15.07 -13.23
N LEU A 274 9.32 -15.96 -13.47
CA LEU A 274 7.98 -15.87 -12.87
C LEU A 274 8.00 -16.43 -11.45
N GLN A 275 7.25 -15.81 -10.55
CA GLN A 275 7.04 -16.25 -9.16
C GLN A 275 5.53 -16.29 -8.91
N TRP A 276 5.04 -17.42 -8.42
CA TRP A 276 3.61 -17.64 -8.19
C TRP A 276 3.18 -17.13 -6.83
N THR A 277 1.90 -16.75 -6.71
CA THR A 277 1.35 -16.21 -5.47
C THR A 277 -0.04 -16.76 -5.15
N TRP A 278 -0.41 -16.68 -3.88
CA TRP A 278 -1.73 -17.00 -3.34
C TRP A 278 -2.75 -15.85 -3.49
N LEU A 279 -2.41 -14.79 -4.22
CA LEU A 279 -3.26 -13.60 -4.37
C LEU A 279 -4.38 -13.76 -5.41
N GLY A 280 -4.45 -14.89 -6.10
CA GLY A 280 -5.49 -15.18 -7.07
C GLY A 280 -6.85 -15.51 -6.42
N HIS A 281 -7.85 -15.64 -7.27
CA HIS A 281 -9.18 -16.14 -6.92
C HIS A 281 -9.60 -17.25 -7.88
N ALA A 282 -10.60 -18.01 -7.46
CA ALA A 282 -11.19 -19.08 -8.24
C ALA A 282 -12.69 -19.17 -7.96
N GLU A 283 -13.40 -19.75 -8.91
CA GLU A 283 -14.80 -20.12 -8.78
C GLU A 283 -14.89 -21.64 -8.65
N LEU A 284 -15.54 -22.11 -7.59
CA LEU A 284 -15.73 -23.53 -7.32
C LEU A 284 -17.21 -23.85 -7.24
N GLN A 285 -17.61 -24.93 -7.90
CA GLN A 285 -18.96 -25.46 -7.77
C GLN A 285 -19.05 -26.37 -6.54
N PHE A 286 -20.03 -26.10 -5.67
CA PHE A 286 -20.32 -26.89 -4.49
C PHE A 286 -21.82 -27.17 -4.44
N GLY A 287 -22.23 -28.35 -4.91
CA GLY A 287 -23.64 -28.63 -5.21
C GLY A 287 -24.18 -27.66 -6.26
N ASP A 288 -25.29 -26.99 -5.95
CA ASP A 288 -25.91 -25.94 -6.79
C ASP A 288 -25.37 -24.53 -6.55
N CYS A 289 -24.37 -24.38 -5.66
CA CYS A 289 -23.78 -23.09 -5.31
C CYS A 289 -22.47 -22.85 -6.06
N LEU A 290 -22.25 -21.59 -6.48
CA LEU A 290 -20.98 -21.12 -7.03
C LEU A 290 -20.22 -20.33 -5.96
N LEU A 291 -19.09 -20.85 -5.52
CA LEU A 291 -18.26 -20.25 -4.49
C LEU A 291 -17.16 -19.40 -5.14
N HIS A 292 -17.08 -18.12 -4.81
CA HIS A 292 -15.97 -17.26 -5.18
C HIS A 292 -14.98 -17.15 -4.03
N VAL A 293 -13.82 -17.79 -4.18
CA VAL A 293 -12.82 -18.04 -3.13
C VAL A 293 -11.42 -17.60 -3.57
N SER A 294 -10.48 -17.44 -2.63
CA SER A 294 -9.07 -17.20 -2.97
C SER A 294 -8.39 -18.49 -3.46
N THR A 295 -7.23 -18.41 -4.10
CA THR A 295 -6.47 -19.61 -4.50
C THR A 295 -6.04 -20.47 -3.31
N LEU A 296 -5.75 -19.84 -2.16
CA LEU A 296 -5.47 -20.57 -0.91
C LEU A 296 -6.73 -21.28 -0.39
N GLN A 297 -7.87 -20.62 -0.40
CA GLN A 297 -9.14 -21.25 -0.02
C GLN A 297 -9.53 -22.37 -0.98
N MET A 298 -9.29 -22.21 -2.28
CA MET A 298 -9.49 -23.27 -3.26
C MET A 298 -8.64 -24.49 -2.92
N TYR A 299 -7.34 -24.31 -2.63
CA TYR A 299 -6.48 -25.40 -2.20
C TYR A 299 -7.04 -26.12 -0.97
N ILE A 300 -7.40 -25.35 0.07
CA ILE A 300 -7.97 -25.88 1.31
C ILE A 300 -9.24 -26.69 1.05
N LEU A 301 -10.17 -26.15 0.25
CA LEU A 301 -11.42 -26.83 -0.09
C LEU A 301 -11.18 -28.12 -0.88
N LEU A 302 -10.23 -28.11 -1.83
CA LEU A 302 -9.87 -29.31 -2.59
C LEU A 302 -9.26 -30.41 -1.70
N CYS A 303 -8.57 -30.07 -0.60
CA CYS A 303 -8.08 -31.07 0.35
C CYS A 303 -9.25 -31.85 0.99
N PHE A 304 -10.37 -31.19 1.25
CA PHE A 304 -11.55 -31.82 1.86
C PHE A 304 -12.35 -32.72 0.90
N ASN A 305 -12.06 -32.71 -0.40
CA ASN A 305 -12.69 -33.64 -1.36
C ASN A 305 -12.32 -35.11 -1.10
N SER A 306 -11.20 -35.36 -0.42
CA SER A 306 -10.66 -36.70 -0.19
C SER A 306 -11.01 -37.29 1.18
N ALA A 307 -11.11 -36.46 2.22
CA ALA A 307 -11.50 -36.83 3.60
C ALA A 307 -11.65 -35.56 4.46
N GLN A 308 -12.05 -35.73 5.74
CA GLN A 308 -11.84 -34.68 6.75
C GLN A 308 -10.33 -34.44 6.95
N VAL A 309 -9.94 -33.17 7.09
CA VAL A 309 -8.54 -32.76 7.17
C VAL A 309 -8.34 -31.91 8.43
N ALA A 310 -7.39 -32.31 9.27
CA ALA A 310 -6.98 -31.52 10.42
C ALA A 310 -6.25 -30.23 9.98
N VAL A 311 -6.42 -29.15 10.74
CA VAL A 311 -5.80 -27.85 10.41
C VAL A 311 -4.27 -27.93 10.40
N GLU A 312 -3.68 -28.80 11.22
CA GLU A 312 -2.23 -29.07 11.26
C GLU A 312 -1.72 -29.66 9.94
N ALA A 313 -2.49 -30.53 9.30
CA ALA A 313 -2.11 -31.11 8.02
C ALA A 313 -2.10 -30.03 6.92
N LEU A 314 -3.05 -29.09 6.94
CA LEU A 314 -3.06 -27.94 6.03
C LEU A 314 -1.85 -27.02 6.24
N LEU A 315 -1.45 -26.78 7.49
CA LEU A 315 -0.26 -25.98 7.81
C LEU A 315 1.03 -26.64 7.29
N GLN A 316 1.16 -27.95 7.49
CA GLN A 316 2.32 -28.70 6.99
C GLN A 316 2.35 -28.75 5.46
N ALA A 317 1.21 -28.94 4.81
CA ALA A 317 1.13 -29.05 3.36
C ALA A 317 1.36 -27.72 2.63
N THR A 318 0.88 -26.61 3.20
CA THR A 318 1.03 -25.27 2.59
C THR A 318 2.34 -24.57 2.97
N GLY A 319 2.94 -24.91 4.13
CA GLY A 319 4.12 -24.22 4.66
C GLY A 319 3.86 -22.78 5.12
N LEU A 320 2.59 -22.34 5.14
CA LEU A 320 2.20 -20.98 5.49
C LEU A 320 2.08 -20.79 7.02
N PRO A 321 2.31 -19.57 7.54
CA PRO A 321 2.07 -19.28 8.94
C PRO A 321 0.59 -19.43 9.29
N ALA A 322 0.34 -19.87 10.52
CA ALA A 322 -0.99 -20.19 11.02
C ALA A 322 -2.00 -19.06 10.83
N ASP A 323 -1.58 -17.82 11.04
CA ASP A 323 -2.41 -16.64 10.88
C ASP A 323 -3.04 -16.54 9.47
N LEU A 324 -2.32 -16.94 8.42
CA LEU A 324 -2.82 -16.87 7.05
C LEU A 324 -3.85 -17.94 6.76
N VAL A 325 -3.60 -19.15 7.25
CA VAL A 325 -4.51 -20.29 7.07
C VAL A 325 -5.81 -20.04 7.84
N TYR A 326 -5.73 -19.57 9.09
CA TYR A 326 -6.91 -19.18 9.85
C TYR A 326 -7.68 -18.03 9.19
N HIS A 327 -6.97 -17.04 8.65
CA HIS A 327 -7.59 -15.95 7.91
C HIS A 327 -8.37 -16.44 6.68
N ALA A 328 -7.83 -17.43 5.95
CA ALA A 328 -8.52 -18.06 4.83
C ALA A 328 -9.72 -18.93 5.27
N LEU A 329 -9.62 -19.61 6.43
CA LEU A 329 -10.68 -20.46 6.99
C LEU A 329 -11.85 -19.68 7.59
N THR A 330 -11.60 -18.46 8.11
CA THR A 330 -12.63 -17.65 8.81
C THR A 330 -13.92 -17.46 8.00
N PRO A 331 -13.90 -16.99 6.74
CA PRO A 331 -15.13 -16.86 5.95
C PRO A 331 -15.73 -18.22 5.53
N LEU A 332 -14.93 -19.30 5.50
CA LEU A 332 -15.41 -20.64 5.17
C LEU A 332 -16.15 -21.33 6.33
N THR A 333 -15.95 -20.85 7.56
CA THR A 333 -16.46 -21.46 8.81
C THR A 333 -17.52 -20.63 9.52
N HIS A 334 -17.73 -19.39 9.08
CA HIS A 334 -18.81 -18.54 9.58
C HIS A 334 -20.19 -19.13 9.23
N SER A 335 -21.27 -18.62 9.82
CA SER A 335 -22.67 -19.05 9.63
C SER A 335 -23.18 -19.20 8.17
N GLN A 336 -22.49 -18.65 7.17
CA GLN A 336 -22.81 -18.80 5.74
C GLN A 336 -21.72 -19.55 4.95
N GLY A 337 -20.73 -20.08 5.65
CA GLY A 337 -19.61 -20.84 5.09
C GLY A 337 -19.98 -22.30 4.80
N VAL A 338 -19.05 -22.99 4.16
CA VAL A 338 -19.22 -24.37 3.67
C VAL A 338 -18.53 -25.42 4.53
N LEU A 339 -17.68 -25.01 5.47
CA LEU A 339 -16.98 -25.92 6.38
C LEU A 339 -17.71 -26.01 7.73
N VAL A 340 -17.86 -27.23 8.22
CA VAL A 340 -18.49 -27.57 9.50
C VAL A 340 -17.47 -28.29 10.40
N GLY A 341 -17.49 -27.99 11.69
CA GLY A 341 -16.56 -28.57 12.68
C GLY A 341 -15.77 -27.52 13.45
N SER A 342 -14.86 -27.97 14.32
CA SER A 342 -13.98 -27.08 15.09
C SER A 342 -12.71 -26.80 14.29
N CYS A 343 -12.71 -25.77 13.43
CA CYS A 343 -11.54 -25.40 12.61
C CYS A 343 -10.51 -24.61 13.43
N THR A 344 -10.09 -25.19 14.53
CA THR A 344 -9.09 -24.69 15.48
C THR A 344 -7.96 -25.70 15.62
N LEU A 345 -6.84 -25.27 16.20
CA LEU A 345 -5.74 -26.17 16.58
C LEU A 345 -6.27 -27.38 17.37
N GLY A 346 -5.95 -28.59 16.91
CA GLY A 346 -6.38 -29.87 17.46
C GLY A 346 -7.79 -30.32 17.08
N GLY A 347 -8.49 -29.58 16.21
CA GLY A 347 -9.83 -29.89 15.74
C GLY A 347 -9.86 -30.30 14.27
N GLU A 348 -10.84 -31.14 13.93
CA GLU A 348 -11.08 -31.59 12.56
C GLU A 348 -12.22 -30.78 11.92
N CYS A 349 -12.06 -30.53 10.62
CA CYS A 349 -13.10 -29.92 9.80
C CYS A 349 -13.47 -30.80 8.62
N GLY A 350 -14.71 -30.67 8.20
CA GLY A 350 -15.22 -31.29 6.99
C GLY A 350 -16.02 -30.29 6.17
N ALA A 351 -16.18 -30.62 4.88
CA ALA A 351 -17.22 -29.99 4.09
C ALA A 351 -18.60 -30.35 4.67
N GLY A 352 -19.47 -29.36 4.82
CA GLY A 352 -20.88 -29.59 5.17
C GLY A 352 -21.65 -30.23 4.02
N GLU A 353 -22.93 -30.51 4.24
CA GLU A 353 -23.84 -30.89 3.15
C GLU A 353 -24.15 -29.66 2.28
N PRO A 354 -24.17 -29.77 0.94
CA PRO A 354 -24.60 -28.70 0.07
C PRO A 354 -26.07 -28.38 0.36
N GLY A 355 -26.35 -27.15 0.82
CA GLY A 355 -27.73 -26.75 1.15
C GLY A 355 -28.61 -26.72 -0.11
N GLU A 356 -29.86 -27.19 0.02
CA GLU A 356 -30.89 -27.08 -1.02
C GLU A 356 -31.27 -25.60 -1.23
N GLY A 357 -30.54 -24.92 -2.11
CA GLY A 357 -30.71 -23.50 -2.38
C GLY A 357 -30.28 -23.17 -3.80
N SER A 358 -31.24 -23.13 -4.71
CA SER A 358 -31.08 -22.86 -6.15
C SER A 358 -30.05 -21.75 -6.46
N GLY A 359 -28.98 -22.10 -7.18
CA GLY A 359 -28.13 -21.18 -7.96
C GLY A 359 -27.43 -20.05 -7.20
N ARG A 360 -27.15 -20.20 -5.91
CA ARG A 360 -26.65 -19.11 -5.07
C ARG A 360 -25.14 -18.88 -5.29
N GLN A 361 -24.75 -17.67 -5.68
CA GLN A 361 -23.34 -17.26 -5.73
C GLN A 361 -22.89 -16.75 -4.35
N LEU A 362 -21.91 -17.42 -3.74
CA LEU A 362 -21.36 -17.07 -2.43
C LEU A 362 -19.95 -16.50 -2.58
N ARG A 363 -19.77 -15.23 -2.24
CA ARG A 363 -18.44 -14.60 -2.21
C ARG A 363 -17.83 -14.79 -0.82
N LEU A 364 -16.96 -15.79 -0.71
CA LEU A 364 -16.29 -16.21 0.54
C LEU A 364 -14.83 -15.74 0.62
N LEU A 365 -14.42 -14.83 -0.26
CA LEU A 365 -13.10 -14.24 -0.22
C LEU A 365 -12.81 -13.62 1.16
N PRO A 366 -11.67 -13.93 1.78
CA PRO A 366 -11.27 -13.24 2.98
C PRO A 366 -10.93 -11.81 2.58
N GLN A 367 -11.28 -10.82 3.41
CA GLN A 367 -10.85 -9.44 3.15
C GLN A 367 -9.33 -9.44 3.11
N GLN A 368 -8.71 -9.17 1.95
CA GLN A 368 -7.24 -9.18 1.87
C GLN A 368 -6.70 -7.91 2.53
N ARG A 369 -6.75 -7.88 3.86
CA ARG A 369 -6.22 -6.79 4.68
C ARG A 369 -4.70 -6.88 4.81
N TYR A 370 -3.97 -7.21 3.74
CA TYR A 370 -2.50 -7.23 3.68
C TYR A 370 -1.80 -7.76 4.96
N LEU A 371 -2.43 -8.76 5.57
CA LEU A 371 -2.02 -9.57 6.71
C LEU A 371 -1.05 -8.88 7.70
N ARG A 372 -1.49 -7.81 8.37
CA ARG A 372 -0.95 -7.30 9.64
C ARG A 372 0.60 -7.27 9.78
N THR A 373 1.35 -7.03 8.71
CA THR A 373 2.79 -6.70 8.77
C THR A 373 3.04 -5.21 8.98
N GLU A 374 1.98 -4.39 9.06
CA GLU A 374 2.07 -2.93 9.19
C GLU A 374 3.02 -2.50 10.29
N ARG A 375 2.97 -3.07 11.49
CA ARG A 375 3.85 -2.59 12.58
C ARG A 375 5.33 -2.78 12.30
N ALA A 376 5.72 -3.91 11.70
CA ALA A 376 7.11 -4.22 11.41
C ALA A 376 7.64 -3.44 10.19
N GLU A 377 6.81 -3.31 9.14
CA GLU A 377 7.13 -2.53 7.94
C GLU A 377 7.12 -1.03 8.22
N VAL A 378 6.16 -0.53 9.00
CA VAL A 378 6.11 0.86 9.49
C VAL A 378 7.34 1.19 10.33
N SER A 379 7.73 0.30 11.25
CA SER A 379 8.95 0.47 12.05
C SER A 379 10.22 0.41 11.19
N ALA A 380 10.21 -0.33 10.07
CA ALA A 380 11.32 -0.35 9.13
C ALA A 380 11.36 0.92 8.27
N LEU A 381 10.22 1.45 7.84
CA LEU A 381 10.08 2.71 7.12
C LEU A 381 10.50 3.89 8.00
N GLU A 382 10.13 3.90 9.28
CA GLU A 382 10.59 4.90 10.25
C GLU A 382 12.10 4.87 10.41
N ARG A 383 12.68 3.68 10.61
CA ARG A 383 14.14 3.53 10.71
C ARG A 383 14.84 4.00 9.44
N LYS A 384 14.33 3.62 8.26
CA LYS A 384 14.86 4.08 6.97
C LYS A 384 14.80 5.60 6.84
N ARG A 385 13.68 6.22 7.26
CA ARG A 385 13.51 7.66 7.26
C ARG A 385 14.53 8.34 8.19
N ASN A 386 14.64 7.87 9.43
CA ASN A 386 15.54 8.44 10.42
C ASN A 386 17.00 8.33 9.96
N VAL A 387 17.41 7.19 9.39
CA VAL A 387 18.76 7.01 8.82
C VAL A 387 19.04 8.03 7.72
N LEU A 388 18.06 8.30 6.84
CA LEU A 388 18.24 9.27 5.77
C LEU A 388 18.27 10.71 6.26
N CYS A 389 17.43 11.08 7.23
CA CYS A 389 17.52 12.39 7.88
C CYS A 389 18.91 12.58 8.50
N CYS A 390 19.40 11.58 9.24
CA CYS A 390 20.74 11.60 9.81
C CYS A 390 21.84 11.73 8.74
N LEU A 391 21.72 11.01 7.62
CA LEU A 391 22.67 11.07 6.52
C LEU A 391 22.70 12.47 5.87
N ILE A 392 21.52 13.03 5.56
CA ILE A 392 21.38 14.38 4.99
C ILE A 392 21.98 15.42 5.95
N THR A 393 21.60 15.37 7.24
CA THR A 393 22.14 16.27 8.26
C THR A 393 23.67 16.11 8.39
N ARG A 394 24.20 14.88 8.33
CA ARG A 394 25.65 14.64 8.39
C ARG A 394 26.38 15.24 7.19
N ILE A 395 25.87 15.04 5.97
CA ILE A 395 26.44 15.61 4.75
C ILE A 395 26.43 17.15 4.84
N LEU A 396 25.29 17.74 5.22
CA LEU A 396 25.14 19.19 5.28
C LEU A 396 25.90 19.83 6.46
N LYS A 397 26.10 19.12 7.58
CA LYS A 397 27.01 19.55 8.65
C LYS A 397 28.46 19.61 8.20
N LEU A 398 28.88 18.69 7.33
CA LEU A 398 30.26 18.64 6.80
C LEU A 398 30.49 19.71 5.72
N GLU A 399 29.56 19.82 4.78
CA GLU A 399 29.73 20.68 3.60
C GLU A 399 29.23 22.11 3.80
N LYS A 400 28.41 22.36 4.85
CA LYS A 400 27.76 23.62 5.25
C LYS A 400 26.78 24.19 4.24
N GLN A 401 27.13 24.19 2.95
CA GLN A 401 26.30 24.62 1.83
C GLN A 401 26.44 23.63 0.67
N LEU A 402 25.31 23.19 0.10
CA LEU A 402 25.33 22.23 -0.99
C LEU A 402 24.19 22.44 -1.99
N HIS A 403 24.47 22.28 -3.28
CA HIS A 403 23.42 22.24 -4.30
C HIS A 403 22.54 20.99 -4.11
N ILE A 404 21.23 21.09 -4.37
CA ILE A 404 20.28 19.98 -4.21
C ILE A 404 20.75 18.73 -4.98
N ASP A 405 21.18 18.88 -6.23
CA ASP A 405 21.65 17.74 -7.04
C ASP A 405 22.90 17.06 -6.46
N ASN A 406 23.85 17.83 -5.93
CA ASN A 406 25.04 17.31 -5.29
C ASN A 406 24.71 16.59 -3.98
N LEU A 407 23.76 17.14 -3.21
CA LEU A 407 23.26 16.49 -2.00
C LEU A 407 22.63 15.13 -2.32
N VAL A 408 21.79 15.08 -3.36
CA VAL A 408 21.15 13.83 -3.81
C VAL A 408 22.18 12.80 -4.25
N PHE A 409 23.23 13.23 -4.96
CA PHE A 409 24.36 12.36 -5.34
C PHE A 409 25.08 11.81 -4.10
N ARG A 410 25.43 12.67 -3.14
CA ARG A 410 26.14 12.29 -1.91
C ARG A 410 25.31 11.37 -1.00
N VAL A 411 24.01 11.60 -0.92
CA VAL A 411 23.06 10.73 -0.22
C VAL A 411 23.01 9.34 -0.87
N ARG A 412 23.07 9.26 -2.20
CA ARG A 412 23.10 7.98 -2.93
C ARG A 412 24.36 7.19 -2.63
N GLU A 413 25.52 7.86 -2.64
CA GLU A 413 26.81 7.22 -2.34
C GLU A 413 26.87 6.77 -0.86
N GLY A 414 26.54 7.67 0.07
CA GLY A 414 26.55 7.36 1.51
C GLY A 414 25.52 6.31 1.93
N SER A 415 24.46 6.12 1.14
CA SER A 415 23.47 5.06 1.31
C SER A 415 23.96 3.69 0.81
N ARG A 416 24.91 3.65 -0.14
CA ARG A 416 25.50 2.41 -0.68
C ARG A 416 26.65 1.89 0.17
N GLU A 417 27.44 2.79 0.76
CA GLU A 417 28.63 2.45 1.55
C GLU A 417 28.33 1.92 2.96
N GLY A 418 27.07 1.89 3.39
CA GLY A 418 26.69 1.31 4.67
C GLY A 418 27.28 2.09 5.84
N THR A 419 26.53 3.06 6.36
CA THR A 419 26.93 3.73 7.62
C THR A 419 27.04 2.66 8.71
N GLY A 420 28.23 2.53 9.33
CA GLY A 420 28.63 1.44 10.24
C GLY A 420 27.77 1.18 11.49
N ALA A 421 26.58 1.78 11.61
CA ALA A 421 25.57 1.51 12.62
C ALA A 421 24.43 0.58 12.15
N ALA A 422 24.34 0.23 10.86
CA ALA A 422 23.19 -0.52 10.28
C ALA A 422 23.54 -1.94 9.83
N ARG A 423 24.22 -2.74 10.68
CA ARG A 423 24.77 -4.06 10.34
C ARG A 423 23.74 -5.22 10.28
N GLY A 424 22.51 -4.94 9.85
CA GLY A 424 21.44 -5.95 9.75
C GLY A 424 20.41 -5.70 8.66
N LEU A 425 20.59 -4.67 7.83
CA LEU A 425 19.70 -4.41 6.71
C LEU A 425 20.36 -4.96 5.44
N GLN A 426 19.73 -5.94 4.79
CA GLN A 426 20.03 -6.27 3.39
C GLN A 426 20.06 -4.98 2.55
N PRO A 427 20.70 -4.95 1.37
CA PRO A 427 20.65 -3.80 0.48
C PRO A 427 19.20 -3.61 0.01
N LEU A 428 18.38 -2.98 0.85
CA LEU A 428 17.05 -2.52 0.54
C LEU A 428 17.23 -1.70 -0.73
N GLN A 429 16.54 -2.03 -1.82
CA GLN A 429 16.52 -1.14 -2.97
C GLN A 429 15.96 0.20 -2.48
N TRP A 430 16.84 1.19 -2.32
CA TRP A 430 16.47 2.54 -1.91
C TRP A 430 15.72 3.16 -3.09
N GLY A 431 14.41 2.90 -3.14
CA GLY A 431 13.52 3.44 -4.16
C GLY A 431 13.57 4.96 -4.17
N SER A 432 14.04 5.47 -5.31
CA SER A 432 13.98 6.83 -5.87
C SER A 432 14.75 7.98 -5.18
N LEU A 433 15.38 8.82 -6.03
CA LEU A 433 15.93 10.14 -5.71
C LEU A 433 14.90 11.08 -5.05
N ALA A 434 13.60 10.88 -5.31
CA ALA A 434 12.54 11.76 -4.85
C ALA A 434 12.46 11.80 -3.32
N ALA A 435 12.73 10.67 -2.66
CA ALA A 435 12.77 10.58 -1.20
C ALA A 435 13.90 11.41 -0.55
N ALA A 436 14.92 11.84 -1.29
CA ALA A 436 15.97 12.74 -0.79
C ALA A 436 15.56 14.22 -0.92
N GLY A 437 14.96 14.60 -2.05
CA GLY A 437 14.46 15.97 -2.28
C GLY A 437 13.34 16.36 -1.33
N ASP A 438 12.35 15.49 -1.16
CA ASP A 438 11.19 15.74 -0.27
C ASP A 438 11.62 15.85 1.20
N ARG A 439 12.62 15.06 1.61
CA ARG A 439 13.20 15.17 2.95
C ARG A 439 14.02 16.43 3.18
N CYS A 440 14.62 16.99 2.13
CA CYS A 440 15.22 18.32 2.25
C CYS A 440 14.13 19.36 2.49
N LEU A 441 12.96 19.21 1.88
CA LEU A 441 11.80 20.07 2.13
C LEU A 441 11.31 19.97 3.58
N HIS A 442 11.28 18.77 4.15
CA HIS A 442 10.93 18.57 5.57
C HIS A 442 11.94 19.21 6.52
N LEU A 443 13.24 19.01 6.29
CA LEU A 443 14.28 19.62 7.11
C LEU A 443 14.33 21.16 6.95
N LEU A 444 13.98 21.70 5.77
CA LEU A 444 13.75 23.13 5.55
C LEU A 444 12.58 23.64 6.39
N ASN A 445 11.44 22.92 6.37
CA ASN A 445 10.25 23.29 7.11
C ASN A 445 10.43 23.20 8.64
N GLN A 446 11.30 22.29 9.11
CA GLN A 446 11.69 22.19 10.52
C GLN A 446 12.73 23.23 10.96
N GLY A 447 13.27 24.02 10.02
CA GLY A 447 14.28 25.05 10.31
C GLY A 447 15.70 24.53 10.51
N TYR A 448 15.98 23.26 10.21
CA TYR A 448 17.35 22.72 10.22
C TYR A 448 18.16 23.16 9.00
N LEU A 449 17.48 23.52 7.91
CA LEU A 449 18.08 23.97 6.66
C LEU A 449 17.53 25.34 6.25
N ARG A 450 18.31 26.09 5.48
CA ARG A 450 17.89 27.32 4.78
C ARG A 450 18.16 27.19 3.29
N ARG A 451 17.32 27.80 2.46
CA ARG A 451 17.68 28.08 1.07
C ARG A 451 18.42 29.41 0.99
N GLN A 452 19.50 29.47 0.24
CA GLN A 452 20.26 30.69 0.06
C GLN A 452 19.42 31.75 -0.69
N GLU A 453 19.50 33.00 -0.23
CA GLU A 453 18.85 34.13 -0.89
C GLU A 453 19.46 34.36 -2.28
N GLY A 454 18.61 34.42 -3.32
CA GLY A 454 19.04 34.53 -4.72
C GLY A 454 19.46 33.21 -5.39
N ARG A 455 19.67 32.11 -4.64
CA ARG A 455 19.99 30.77 -5.18
C ARG A 455 19.22 29.67 -4.46
N PRO A 456 17.93 29.46 -4.78
CA PRO A 456 17.06 28.54 -4.05
C PRO A 456 17.46 27.06 -4.16
N HIS A 457 18.33 26.72 -5.11
CA HIS A 457 18.87 25.38 -5.32
C HIS A 457 20.05 25.05 -4.40
N VAL A 458 20.55 26.02 -3.61
CA VAL A 458 21.62 25.82 -2.64
C VAL A 458 21.02 25.77 -1.23
N LEU A 459 21.28 24.66 -0.54
CA LEU A 459 20.85 24.40 0.83
C LEU A 459 21.99 24.69 1.79
N GLU A 460 21.68 25.43 2.86
CA GLU A 460 22.60 25.76 3.95
C GLU A 460 22.13 25.09 5.25
N TYR A 461 23.05 24.51 6.02
CA TYR A 461 22.74 23.95 7.33
C TYR A 461 22.69 25.04 8.39
N ILE A 462 21.58 25.13 9.14
CA ILE A 462 21.45 26.03 10.29
C ILE A 462 21.75 25.22 11.56
N SER A 463 22.84 25.57 12.26
CA SER A 463 23.10 25.02 13.60
C SER A 463 22.13 25.64 14.61
N ALA A 464 21.50 24.81 15.44
CA ALA A 464 20.61 25.26 16.52
C ALA A 464 21.32 26.14 17.59
N GLU A 465 22.65 26.28 17.54
CA GLU A 465 23.45 27.03 18.51
C GLU A 465 23.87 28.44 18.06
N ALA A 466 23.39 28.96 16.92
CA ALA A 466 23.77 30.31 16.48
C ALA A 466 22.55 31.19 16.18
N THR A 467 21.78 31.52 17.22
CA THR A 467 20.93 32.72 17.18
C THR A 467 21.57 33.83 18.02
N THR A 468 22.72 34.34 17.59
CA THR A 468 23.08 35.73 17.89
C THR A 468 22.55 36.57 16.76
N LEU A 469 21.41 37.21 17.00
CA LEU A 469 20.85 38.26 16.16
C LEU A 469 21.95 39.32 15.88
N PRO A 470 22.21 39.72 14.63
CA PRO A 470 23.03 40.89 14.37
C PRO A 470 22.26 42.12 14.82
N THR A 471 22.62 42.63 15.99
CA THR A 471 22.14 43.91 16.52
C THR A 471 22.97 45.02 15.90
N SER A 472 22.37 45.83 15.03
CA SER A 472 22.90 47.16 14.70
C SER A 472 21.90 48.23 15.13
N GLN A 473 22.20 48.85 16.29
CA GLN A 473 22.06 50.28 16.65
C GLN A 473 20.62 50.88 16.57
N VAL A 474 19.98 51.48 17.61
CA VAL A 474 20.43 52.47 18.62
C VAL A 474 19.43 52.54 19.81
N GLN A 475 19.96 52.47 21.04
CA GLN A 475 19.52 53.01 22.38
C GLN A 475 18.18 52.64 23.07
N PRO A 476 18.05 52.86 24.41
CA PRO A 476 19.08 53.04 25.46
C PRO A 476 18.99 52.00 26.60
N GLN A 477 20.06 51.93 27.39
CA GLN A 477 20.22 51.06 28.56
C GLN A 477 19.22 51.39 29.67
N VAL A 478 18.48 50.38 30.15
CA VAL A 478 17.80 50.40 31.44
C VAL A 478 18.47 49.36 32.33
N ALA A 479 19.27 49.83 33.27
CA ALA A 479 19.86 49.00 34.31
C ALA A 479 18.79 48.69 35.36
N PHE A 480 18.48 47.40 35.57
CA PHE A 480 17.71 46.96 36.72
C PHE A 480 18.66 46.53 37.82
N GLN A 481 18.77 47.37 38.86
CA GLN A 481 19.40 47.03 40.13
C GLN A 481 18.52 46.01 40.86
N THR A 482 19.08 44.84 41.18
CA THR A 482 18.41 43.84 42.02
C THR A 482 18.65 44.22 43.48
N VAL A 483 17.58 44.55 44.21
CA VAL A 483 17.62 44.78 45.65
C VAL A 483 17.51 43.42 46.35
N GLU A 484 18.57 43.04 47.06
CA GLU A 484 18.59 41.87 47.94
C GLU A 484 17.77 42.12 49.20
N ILE A 485 16.72 41.33 49.43
CA ILE A 485 16.04 41.27 50.72
C ILE A 485 16.52 40.02 51.46
N LYS A 486 17.34 40.24 52.48
CA LYS A 486 17.74 39.23 53.47
C LYS A 486 16.58 38.98 54.43
N THR A 487 16.16 37.73 54.58
CA THR A 487 15.33 37.29 55.72
C THR A 487 16.04 36.16 56.44
N ALA A 488 16.22 36.36 57.75
CA ALA A 488 16.94 35.47 58.64
C ALA A 488 16.02 34.41 59.27
N VAL A 489 16.64 33.24 59.40
CA VAL A 489 16.32 31.95 60.02
C VAL A 489 15.50 32.00 61.33
N ASN A 490 14.56 31.05 61.50
CA ASN A 490 14.50 30.30 62.77
C ASN A 490 13.99 28.85 62.62
N LEU A 491 14.49 28.02 63.54
CA LEU A 491 14.73 26.57 63.49
C LEU A 491 13.57 25.63 63.90
N ALA A 492 13.84 24.34 63.61
CA ALA A 492 13.33 23.07 64.18
C ALA A 492 12.12 22.44 63.43
N SER A 493 12.09 21.15 63.08
CA SER A 493 13.00 19.99 63.29
C SER A 493 12.55 18.81 62.41
N ALA A 494 13.52 18.04 61.86
CA ALA A 494 13.58 16.58 61.57
C ALA A 494 12.32 15.84 61.02
N GLU A 495 12.34 14.94 60.03
CA GLU A 495 13.39 14.15 59.38
C GLU A 495 12.83 13.40 58.14
N ARG A 496 13.73 13.07 57.18
CA ARG A 496 13.73 11.96 56.17
C ARG A 496 12.77 11.90 54.94
N ARG A 497 13.29 12.46 53.84
CA ARG A 497 13.66 11.86 52.51
C ARG A 497 13.08 10.51 51.98
N GLN A 498 12.82 10.56 50.64
CA GLN A 498 13.01 9.56 49.56
C GLN A 498 11.93 8.46 49.40
N THR A 499 11.51 7.95 48.23
CA THR A 499 11.72 8.11 46.75
C THR A 499 10.71 7.16 46.06
N PHE A 500 10.51 7.25 44.74
CA PHE A 500 9.78 6.26 43.95
C PHE A 500 10.68 5.11 43.42
N SER A 501 10.06 3.92 43.30
CA SER A 501 10.31 2.81 42.36
C SER A 501 11.48 1.82 42.58
N THR A 502 11.17 0.53 42.52
CA THR A 502 11.75 -0.43 41.55
C THR A 502 10.94 -1.75 41.48
N PHE A 503 10.75 -2.22 40.23
CA PHE A 503 10.43 -3.56 39.72
C PHE A 503 10.16 -4.74 40.67
N ARG A 504 9.17 -5.56 40.30
CA ARG A 504 9.39 -6.90 39.72
C ARG A 504 8.34 -7.23 38.68
#